data_AF-A0A227KTK5-F1
#
_entry.id   AF-A0A227KTK5-F1
#
_cell.length_a   1.000
_cell.length_b   1.000
_cell.length_c   1.000
_cell.angle_alpha   90.00
_cell.angle_beta   90.00
_cell.angle_gamma   90.00
#
_symmetry.space_group_name_H-M   'P 1'
#
loop_
_entity.id
_entity.type
_entity.pdbx_description
1 polymer ?
#
loop_
_entity_poly.entity_id
_entity_poly.type
_entity_poly.pdbx_seq_one_letter_code
_entity_poly.pdbx_strand_id
1 'polypeptide(L)'
;MLIAFSIKNWKSFRDEVCFTMEAGKERNHSDTVAKFNKFGLNLLPITGIFGPNASGKSNFVKALSFLQNLIVDPSRNFMSSEPDSFRLDPATKSEPTKFAVNLMLQNGIYSYAILFNRQKILEEKLSFQNTRTEKILFERKAERLTPGDSLKKDVSLKMQSSS
;
A
#
# COMPACT_ATOMS: atom_id res chain seq x y z
N MET A 1 -3.75 -7.28 9.31
CA MET A 1 -2.57 -8.08 8.89
C MET A 1 -2.17 -7.68 7.50
N LEU A 2 -0.87 -7.60 7.22
CA LEU A 2 -0.36 -7.40 5.87
C LEU A 2 -0.70 -8.63 5.02
N ILE A 3 -1.26 -8.44 3.83
CA ILE A 3 -1.47 -9.49 2.81
C ILE A 3 -0.33 -9.39 1.80
N ALA A 4 -0.19 -8.22 1.17
CA ALA A 4 0.83 -7.99 0.16
C ALA A 4 1.29 -6.53 0.16
N PHE A 5 2.53 -6.30 -0.24
CA PHE A 5 3.11 -4.99 -0.48
C PHE A 5 3.92 -4.99 -1.77
N SER A 6 3.63 -4.06 -2.67
CA SER A 6 4.32 -3.89 -3.94
C SER A 6 5.01 -2.53 -4.02
N ILE A 7 6.20 -2.54 -4.59
CA ILE A 7 7.06 -1.36 -4.76
C ILE A 7 7.59 -1.33 -6.18
N LYS A 8 7.54 -0.18 -6.85
CA LYS A 8 8.25 0.07 -8.11
C LYS A 8 8.93 1.44 -8.07
N ASN A 9 10.11 1.53 -8.67
CA ASN A 9 10.89 2.75 -8.80
C ASN A 9 11.12 3.45 -7.45
N TRP A 10 11.74 2.73 -6.51
CA TRP A 10 12.06 3.19 -5.15
C TRP A 10 13.47 2.77 -4.74
N LYS A 11 14.36 3.73 -4.50
CA LYS A 11 15.75 3.51 -4.06
C LYS A 11 16.51 2.46 -4.88
N SER A 12 16.58 1.21 -4.41
CA SER A 12 17.25 0.09 -5.09
C SER A 12 16.33 -0.76 -5.97
N PHE A 13 15.03 -0.50 -5.95
CA PHE A 13 14.02 -1.21 -6.73
C PHE A 13 13.69 -0.40 -7.97
N ARG A 14 14.22 -0.83 -9.12
CA ARG A 14 13.81 -0.30 -10.43
C ARG A 14 12.43 -0.84 -10.80
N ASP A 15 12.35 -2.15 -10.96
CA ASP A 15 11.15 -2.86 -11.38
C ASP A 15 10.20 -3.13 -10.22
N GLU A 16 8.98 -3.54 -10.54
CA GLU A 16 7.98 -3.86 -9.54
C GLU A 16 8.37 -5.14 -8.79
N VAL A 17 8.47 -5.04 -7.47
CA VAL A 17 8.66 -6.18 -6.57
C VAL A 17 7.42 -6.30 -5.70
N CYS A 18 6.89 -7.52 -5.58
CA CYS A 18 5.76 -7.85 -4.73
C CYS A 18 6.23 -8.79 -3.60
N PHE A 19 5.88 -8.44 -2.37
CA PHE A 19 6.05 -9.26 -1.19
C PHE A 19 4.67 -9.68 -0.67
N THR A 20 4.49 -10.97 -0.37
CA THR A 20 3.23 -11.52 0.15
C THR A 20 3.44 -12.25 1.48
N MET A 21 2.46 -12.11 2.37
CA MET A 21 2.31 -12.87 3.61
C MET A 21 1.36 -14.06 3.45
N GLU A 22 0.83 -14.30 2.24
CA GLU A 22 -0.01 -15.46 1.98
C GLU A 22 0.77 -16.75 2.23
N ALA A 23 0.22 -17.62 3.07
CA ALA A 23 0.83 -18.88 3.41
C ALA A 23 0.85 -19.80 2.18
N GLY A 24 1.98 -20.48 1.97
CA GLY A 24 2.10 -21.49 0.92
C GLY A 24 1.22 -22.71 1.17
N LYS A 25 1.23 -23.65 0.23
CA LYS A 25 0.49 -24.93 0.32
C LYS A 25 1.06 -25.93 1.34
N GLU A 26 2.13 -25.55 2.03
CA GLU A 26 2.80 -26.36 3.04
C GLU A 26 1.85 -26.61 4.23
N ARG A 27 1.73 -27.87 4.65
CA ARG A 27 0.77 -28.27 5.69
C ARG A 27 1.40 -28.33 7.08
N ASN A 28 2.73 -28.37 7.15
CA ASN A 28 3.47 -28.33 8.40
C ASN A 28 3.17 -27.02 9.14
N HIS A 29 2.87 -27.12 10.44
CA HIS A 29 2.50 -25.98 11.30
C HIS A 29 1.31 -25.14 10.79
N SER A 30 0.38 -25.74 10.06
CA SER A 30 -0.82 -25.03 9.56
C SER A 30 -1.72 -24.44 10.66
N ASP A 31 -1.50 -24.79 11.93
CA ASP A 31 -2.20 -24.20 13.07
C ASP A 31 -1.61 -22.86 13.53
N THR A 32 -0.39 -22.51 13.08
CA THR A 32 0.24 -21.23 13.43
C THR A 32 -0.14 -20.10 12.48
N VAL A 33 -0.81 -20.39 11.36
CA VAL A 33 -1.23 -19.37 10.38
C VAL A 33 -2.53 -18.69 10.82
N ALA A 34 -2.66 -17.40 10.50
CA ALA A 34 -3.92 -16.69 10.70
C ALA A 34 -4.89 -17.06 9.57
N LYS A 35 -5.98 -17.75 9.93
CA LYS A 35 -6.97 -18.27 8.97
C LYS A 35 -8.13 -17.29 8.80
N PHE A 36 -8.29 -16.78 7.58
CA PHE A 36 -9.40 -15.92 7.17
C PHE A 36 -10.30 -16.68 6.19
N ASN A 37 -10.94 -17.77 6.67
CA ASN A 37 -11.71 -18.72 5.85
C ASN A 37 -12.77 -18.05 4.96
N LYS A 38 -13.44 -16.99 5.47
CA LYS A 38 -14.43 -16.20 4.74
C LYS A 38 -13.89 -15.59 3.44
N PHE A 39 -12.58 -15.38 3.38
CA PHE A 39 -11.85 -14.79 2.25
C PHE A 39 -10.96 -15.82 1.54
N GLY A 40 -11.01 -17.09 1.94
CA GLY A 40 -10.14 -18.14 1.38
C GLY A 40 -8.64 -17.87 1.59
N LEU A 41 -8.28 -17.11 2.63
CA LEU A 41 -6.93 -16.58 2.80
C LEU A 41 -6.30 -17.09 4.09
N ASN A 42 -5.07 -17.59 4.00
CA ASN A 42 -4.23 -17.92 5.15
C ASN A 42 -3.01 -17.02 5.15
N LEU A 43 -2.75 -16.32 6.25
CA LEU A 43 -1.64 -15.39 6.36
C LEU A 43 -0.61 -15.85 7.38
N LEU A 44 0.66 -15.70 7.03
CA LEU A 44 1.77 -15.87 7.94
C LEU A 44 1.74 -14.74 9.00
N PRO A 45 1.89 -15.06 10.30
CA PRO A 45 1.97 -14.02 11.34
C PRO A 45 3.34 -13.33 11.37
N ILE A 46 4.40 -14.03 10.91
CA ILE A 46 5.79 -13.59 10.96
C ILE A 46 6.47 -14.00 9.64
N THR A 47 7.38 -13.17 9.17
CA THR A 47 8.22 -13.44 7.99
C THR A 47 9.65 -12.99 8.25
N GLY A 48 10.61 -13.68 7.64
CA GLY A 48 12.02 -13.28 7.64
C GLY A 48 12.47 -12.92 6.23
N ILE A 49 13.08 -11.76 6.05
CA ILE A 49 13.64 -11.33 4.76
C ILE A 49 15.17 -11.48 4.80
N PHE A 50 15.70 -12.45 4.05
CA PHE A 50 17.12 -12.77 4.00
C PHE A 50 17.72 -12.46 2.63
N GLY A 51 19.04 -12.23 2.58
CA GLY A 51 19.76 -12.01 1.33
C GLY A 51 21.09 -11.29 1.54
N PRO A 52 21.94 -11.17 0.50
CA PRO A 52 23.25 -10.54 0.58
C PRO A 52 23.22 -9.07 1.01
N ASN A 53 24.35 -8.51 1.41
CA ASN A 53 24.47 -7.06 1.60
C ASN A 53 24.09 -6.32 0.31
N ALA A 54 23.49 -5.13 0.46
CA ALA A 54 22.97 -4.31 -0.64
C ALA A 54 21.82 -4.92 -1.48
N SER A 55 21.26 -6.08 -1.10
CA SER A 55 20.14 -6.71 -1.82
C SER A 55 18.78 -5.99 -1.71
N GLY A 56 18.74 -4.79 -1.11
CA GLY A 56 17.51 -3.98 -0.99
C GLY A 56 16.64 -4.23 0.24
N LYS A 57 17.00 -5.15 1.16
CA LYS A 57 16.18 -5.47 2.37
C LYS A 57 15.86 -4.24 3.22
N SER A 58 16.85 -3.44 3.58
CA SER A 58 16.64 -2.21 4.35
C SER A 58 15.82 -1.18 3.56
N ASN A 59 15.94 -1.14 2.23
CA ASN A 59 15.15 -0.25 1.39
C ASN A 59 13.69 -0.69 1.29
N PHE A 60 13.42 -2.00 1.35
CA PHE A 60 12.07 -2.55 1.44
C PHE A 60 11.38 -2.11 2.75
N VAL A 61 12.07 -2.27 3.89
CA VAL A 61 11.55 -1.81 5.19
C VAL A 61 11.33 -0.29 5.20
N LYS A 62 12.27 0.48 4.62
CA LYS A 62 12.11 1.93 4.43
C LYS A 62 10.91 2.29 3.56
N ALA A 63 10.62 1.53 2.50
CA ALA A 63 9.45 1.76 1.64
C ALA A 63 8.15 1.57 2.42
N LEU A 64 8.06 0.50 3.22
CA LEU A 64 6.87 0.23 4.02
C LEU A 64 6.66 1.31 5.10
N SER A 65 7.74 1.71 5.79
CA SER A 65 7.69 2.79 6.77
C SER A 65 7.32 4.13 6.13
N PHE A 66 7.86 4.43 4.95
CA PHE A 66 7.48 5.63 4.21
C PHE A 66 5.99 5.63 3.85
N LEU A 67 5.48 4.52 3.29
CA LEU A 67 4.07 4.41 2.94
C LEU A 67 3.17 4.58 4.17
N GLN A 68 3.53 3.95 5.30
CA GLN A 68 2.81 4.09 6.55
C GLN A 68 2.77 5.57 7.01
N ASN A 69 3.92 6.23 7.03
CA ASN A 69 4.01 7.63 7.42
C ASN A 69 3.20 8.51 6.48
N LEU A 70 3.25 8.24 5.17
CA LEU A 70 2.52 8.98 4.15
C LEU A 70 1.00 8.90 4.38
N ILE A 71 0.50 7.72 4.74
CA ILE A 71 -0.94 7.49 5.01
C ILE A 71 -1.37 8.14 6.33
N VAL A 72 -0.54 8.06 7.38
CA VAL A 72 -0.91 8.52 8.73
C VAL A 72 -0.70 10.02 8.91
N ASP A 73 0.37 10.58 8.33
CA ASP A 73 0.70 12.00 8.37
C ASP A 73 1.20 12.48 6.99
N PRO A 74 0.27 12.78 6.07
CA PRO A 74 0.62 13.25 4.73
C PRO A 74 1.41 14.57 4.76
N SER A 75 1.20 15.41 5.80
CA SER A 75 1.76 16.76 5.89
C SER A 75 3.27 16.79 6.08
N ARG A 76 3.84 15.75 6.72
CA ARG A 76 5.27 15.68 7.03
C ARG A 76 6.13 15.07 5.92
N ASN A 77 5.56 14.26 5.03
CA ASN A 77 6.36 13.39 4.15
C ASN A 77 6.70 13.99 2.78
N PHE A 78 5.84 14.83 2.19
CA PHE A 78 6.14 15.50 0.91
C PHE A 78 7.15 16.66 1.03
N MET A 79 7.50 17.06 2.25
CA MET A 79 8.34 18.21 2.56
C MET A 79 9.84 17.88 2.69
N SER A 80 10.24 16.61 2.63
CA SER A 80 11.65 16.23 2.80
C SER A 80 12.37 16.08 1.44
N SER A 81 13.39 16.92 1.25
CA SER A 81 14.16 17.09 0.02
C SER A 81 15.17 15.95 -0.21
N GLU A 82 14.85 14.98 -1.08
CA GLU A 82 15.72 14.37 -2.12
C GLU A 82 15.06 13.11 -2.73
N PRO A 83 15.33 12.75 -4.01
CA PRO A 83 14.61 11.71 -4.76
C PRO A 83 14.58 10.34 -4.09
N ASP A 84 13.37 9.82 -3.96
CA ASP A 84 13.10 8.46 -3.56
C ASP A 84 13.04 7.45 -4.72
N SER A 85 13.10 7.90 -5.98
CA SER A 85 13.14 7.03 -7.17
C SER A 85 14.50 6.33 -7.36
N PHE A 86 14.54 5.30 -8.20
CA PHE A 86 15.77 4.58 -8.52
C PHE A 86 16.78 5.54 -9.17
N ARG A 87 17.93 5.77 -8.52
CA ARG A 87 18.90 6.82 -8.91
C ARG A 87 19.95 6.37 -9.93
N LEU A 88 20.13 5.07 -10.12
CA LEU A 88 21.20 4.50 -10.95
C LEU A 88 20.87 4.45 -12.45
N ASP A 89 19.61 4.75 -12.82
CA ASP A 89 19.21 4.93 -14.22
C ASP A 89 18.67 6.37 -14.40
N PRO A 90 19.25 7.18 -15.31
CA PRO A 90 18.74 8.51 -15.62
C PRO A 90 17.29 8.52 -16.10
N ALA A 91 16.82 7.47 -16.80
CA ALA A 91 15.46 7.38 -17.32
C ALA A 91 14.43 7.20 -16.19
N THR A 92 14.79 6.51 -15.11
CA THR A 92 13.88 6.26 -13.97
C THR A 92 13.74 7.46 -13.04
N LYS A 93 14.61 8.47 -13.17
CA LYS A 93 14.53 9.71 -12.36
C LYS A 93 13.24 10.50 -12.63
N SER A 94 12.75 10.44 -13.87
CA SER A 94 11.50 11.09 -14.30
C SER A 94 10.28 10.18 -14.16
N GLU A 95 10.48 8.88 -13.94
CA GLU A 95 9.38 7.96 -13.72
C GLU A 95 8.78 8.13 -12.30
N PRO A 96 7.46 7.96 -12.15
CA PRO A 96 6.83 7.98 -10.84
C PRO A 96 7.19 6.74 -10.00
N THR A 97 7.14 6.90 -8.69
CA THR A 97 7.20 5.81 -7.71
C THR A 97 5.79 5.26 -7.51
N LYS A 98 5.67 3.93 -7.45
CA LYS A 98 4.40 3.24 -7.19
C LYS A 98 4.52 2.39 -5.93
N PHE A 99 3.55 2.55 -5.05
CA PHE A 99 3.32 1.64 -3.94
C PHE A 99 1.91 1.08 -3.99
N ALA A 100 1.75 -0.18 -3.59
CA ALA A 100 0.45 -0.77 -3.32
C ALA A 100 0.53 -1.68 -2.10
N VAL A 101 -0.48 -1.64 -1.24
CA VAL A 101 -0.56 -2.48 -0.04
C VAL A 101 -1.96 -3.05 0.11
N ASN A 102 -2.03 -4.34 0.41
CA ASN A 102 -3.27 -5.04 0.74
C ASN A 102 -3.23 -5.42 2.21
N LEU A 103 -4.26 -5.01 2.96
CA LEU A 103 -4.37 -5.24 4.40
C LEU A 103 -5.66 -6.00 4.70
N MET A 104 -5.55 -7.11 5.42
CA MET A 104 -6.68 -7.80 6.02
C MET A 104 -7.02 -7.13 7.35
N LEU A 105 -8.17 -6.46 7.43
CA LEU A 105 -8.72 -5.88 8.65
C LEU A 105 -10.02 -6.61 9.05
N GLN A 106 -10.56 -6.35 10.24
CA GLN A 106 -11.69 -7.12 10.81
C GLN A 106 -12.85 -7.31 9.85
N ASN A 107 -13.13 -6.33 9.00
CA ASN A 107 -14.33 -6.29 8.17
C ASN A 107 -14.06 -6.67 6.69
N GLY A 108 -12.80 -6.88 6.30
CA GLY A 108 -12.43 -7.23 4.94
C GLY A 108 -11.04 -6.77 4.52
N ILE A 109 -10.81 -6.85 3.21
CA ILE A 109 -9.54 -6.51 2.58
C ILE A 109 -9.57 -5.05 2.15
N TYR A 110 -8.57 -4.29 2.57
CA TYR A 110 -8.34 -2.93 2.13
C TYR A 110 -7.16 -2.92 1.16
N SER A 111 -7.37 -2.37 -0.02
CA SER A 111 -6.35 -2.27 -1.06
C SER A 111 -6.06 -0.80 -1.32
N TYR A 112 -4.87 -0.36 -0.94
CA TYR A 112 -4.40 1.01 -1.15
C TYR A 112 -3.31 1.01 -2.21
N ALA A 113 -3.40 1.91 -3.19
CA ALA A 113 -2.39 2.12 -4.20
C ALA A 113 -2.14 3.61 -4.40
N ILE A 114 -0.88 3.98 -4.57
CA ILE A 114 -0.46 5.36 -4.83
C ILE A 114 0.64 5.39 -5.89
N LEU A 115 0.51 6.33 -6.81
CA LEU A 115 1.48 6.70 -7.82
C LEU A 115 1.84 8.16 -7.62
N PHE A 116 3.11 8.46 -7.38
CA PHE A 116 3.54 9.82 -7.07
C PHE A 116 4.93 10.11 -7.63
N ASN A 117 5.22 11.39 -7.79
CA ASN A 117 6.58 11.86 -8.04
C ASN A 117 6.97 12.86 -6.94
N ARG A 118 8.12 13.52 -7.08
CA ARG A 118 8.61 14.47 -6.06
C ARG A 118 7.69 15.68 -5.82
N GLN A 119 6.85 16.02 -6.78
CA GLN A 119 6.06 17.23 -6.75
C GLN A 119 4.64 16.97 -6.26
N LYS A 120 4.06 15.83 -6.64
CA LYS A 120 2.65 15.56 -6.40
C LYS A 120 2.30 14.08 -6.48
N ILE A 121 1.12 13.79 -5.96
CA ILE A 121 0.40 12.54 -6.21
C ILE A 121 -0.19 12.60 -7.62
N LEU A 122 0.06 11.57 -8.41
CA LEU A 122 -0.50 11.41 -9.75
C LEU A 122 -1.78 10.60 -9.70
N GLU A 123 -1.75 9.48 -8.99
CA GLU A 123 -2.92 8.62 -8.77
C GLU A 123 -2.93 8.10 -7.34
N GLU A 124 -4.11 7.97 -6.77
CA GLU A 124 -4.31 7.37 -5.45
C GLU A 124 -5.63 6.61 -5.46
N LYS A 125 -5.69 5.45 -4.83
CA LYS A 125 -6.90 4.66 -4.74
C LYS A 125 -6.94 3.88 -3.45
N LEU A 126 -8.09 3.90 -2.80
CA LEU A 126 -8.42 3.00 -1.71
C LEU A 126 -9.71 2.25 -2.06
N SER A 127 -9.64 0.92 -2.10
CA SER A 127 -10.82 0.06 -2.17
C SER A 127 -10.95 -0.81 -0.93
N PHE A 128 -12.18 -1.22 -0.68
CA PHE A 128 -12.56 -2.15 0.36
C PHE A 128 -13.33 -3.31 -0.26
N GLN A 129 -12.91 -4.52 0.07
CA GLN A 129 -13.54 -5.76 -0.36
C GLN A 129 -14.02 -6.55 0.85
N ASN A 130 -15.31 -6.84 0.89
CA ASN A 130 -15.86 -7.88 1.76
C ASN A 130 -16.01 -9.20 0.97
N THR A 131 -16.64 -10.21 1.55
CA THR A 131 -16.79 -11.54 0.92
C THR A 131 -17.68 -11.58 -0.32
N ARG A 132 -18.43 -10.50 -0.62
CA ARG A 132 -19.44 -10.47 -1.68
C ARG A 132 -19.20 -9.38 -2.71
N THR A 133 -18.63 -8.25 -2.29
CA THR A 133 -18.54 -7.03 -3.08
C THR A 133 -17.23 -6.32 -2.82
N GLU A 134 -16.67 -5.73 -3.87
CA GLU A 134 -15.64 -4.70 -3.77
C GLU A 134 -16.27 -3.33 -3.98
N LYS A 135 -15.79 -2.34 -3.23
CA LYS A 135 -16.21 -0.94 -3.34
C LYS A 135 -14.99 -0.04 -3.32
N ILE A 136 -14.98 0.95 -4.18
CA ILE A 136 -14.04 2.06 -4.10
C ILE A 136 -14.48 2.95 -2.93
N LEU A 137 -13.55 3.26 -2.04
CA LEU A 137 -13.75 4.23 -0.96
C LEU A 137 -13.42 5.63 -1.48
N PHE A 138 -12.28 5.80 -2.15
CA PHE A 138 -11.96 7.01 -2.89
C PHE A 138 -10.95 6.74 -4.01
N GLU A 139 -10.91 7.65 -4.97
CA GLU A 139 -9.88 7.73 -6.00
C GLU A 139 -9.42 9.17 -6.18
N ARG A 140 -8.12 9.38 -6.36
CA ARG A 140 -7.52 10.65 -6.73
C ARG A 140 -6.86 10.51 -8.10
N LYS A 141 -7.11 11.47 -8.98
CA LYS A 141 -6.36 11.66 -10.24
C LYS A 141 -5.83 13.09 -10.26
N ALA A 142 -4.51 13.24 -10.19
CA ALA A 142 -3.83 14.51 -9.96
C ALA A 142 -4.46 15.26 -8.76
N GLU A 143 -4.99 16.46 -8.97
CA GLU A 143 -5.60 17.28 -7.91
C GLU A 143 -7.04 16.88 -7.57
N ARG A 144 -7.68 16.05 -8.40
CA ARG A 144 -9.10 15.72 -8.25
C ARG A 144 -9.27 14.49 -7.36
N LEU A 145 -9.78 14.70 -6.15
CA LEU A 145 -10.24 13.64 -5.25
C LEU A 145 -11.74 13.34 -5.48
N THR A 146 -12.06 12.09 -5.74
CA THR A 146 -13.43 11.60 -5.96
C THR A 146 -13.77 10.58 -4.87
N PRO A 147 -14.66 10.92 -3.93
CA PRO A 147 -15.19 9.94 -2.98
C PRO A 147 -15.98 8.88 -3.73
N GLY A 148 -15.76 7.62 -3.36
CA GLY A 148 -16.58 6.51 -3.81
C GLY A 148 -18.00 6.61 -3.23
N ASP A 149 -18.95 5.90 -3.85
CA ASP A 149 -20.37 5.99 -3.50
C ASP A 149 -20.66 5.59 -2.04
N SER A 150 -19.78 4.80 -1.44
CA SER A 150 -19.83 4.41 -0.03
C SER A 150 -19.54 5.58 0.92
N LEU A 151 -18.60 6.48 0.57
CA LEU A 151 -18.21 7.63 1.41
C LEU A 151 -19.06 8.87 1.16
N LYS A 152 -19.78 8.97 0.04
CA LYS A 152 -20.68 10.10 -0.23
C LYS A 152 -21.72 10.30 0.87
N LYS A 153 -22.16 9.23 1.55
CA LYS A 153 -23.15 9.31 2.65
C LYS A 153 -22.58 9.92 3.94
N ASP A 154 -21.33 9.63 4.28
CA ASP A 154 -20.71 10.06 5.53
C ASP A 154 -20.14 11.49 5.45
N VAL A 155 -19.69 11.92 4.27
CA VAL A 155 -19.20 13.30 4.05
C VAL A 155 -20.36 14.30 4.16
N SER A 156 -21.54 13.96 3.67
CA SER A 156 -22.74 14.83 3.79
C SER A 156 -23.18 15.06 5.24
N LEU A 157 -22.97 14.07 6.13
CA LEU A 157 -23.37 14.17 7.55
C LEU A 157 -22.42 15.07 8.36
N LYS A 158 -21.12 15.08 8.07
CA LYS A 158 -20.15 15.95 8.79
C LYS A 158 -20.18 17.42 8.37
N MET A 159 -20.64 17.72 7.15
CA MET A 159 -20.79 19.12 6.71
C MET A 159 -22.05 19.80 7.28
N GLN A 160 -23.04 19.03 7.75
CA GLN A 160 -24.24 19.58 8.40
C GLN A 160 -24.06 19.84 9.90
N SER A 161 -23.11 19.17 10.56
CA SER A 161 -22.83 19.34 12.00
C SER A 161 -21.78 20.41 12.31
N SER A 162 -21.31 21.14 11.30
CA SER A 162 -20.29 22.20 11.42
C SER A 162 -20.84 23.58 11.00
N SER A 163 -22.17 23.71 10.97
CA SER A 163 -22.88 24.98 10.71
C SER A 163 -23.53 25.49 11.99
#